data_AF-A0A954KG84-F1
#
_entry.id   AF-A0A954KG84-F1
#
_cell.length_a   1.000
_cell.length_b   1.000
_cell.length_c   1.000
_cell.angle_alpha   90.00
_cell.angle_beta   90.00
_cell.angle_gamma   90.00
#
_symmetry.space_group_name_H-M   'P 1'
#
loop_
_entity.id
_entity.type
_entity.pdbx_description
1 polymer ?
#
loop_
_entity_poly.entity_id
_entity_poly.type
_entity_poly.pdbx_seq_one_letter_code
_entity_poly.pdbx_strand_id
1 'polypeptide(L)'
;MLVFLTFTYTLLAEAALYQNHYYFTSLIAFLLILIPAHRSFSVDALLFRKKASPFIPNWCRWVLMFIVALPYFYGGIAKIDGDWLHALPMLIWIPQKTNLPVIGPVLAESWVPWTLSYVGLVFDLVVVPLLLWRKTRWMAYLAAVFFHVTNSVLFSIDIFPWMMILLTTIYFPADWPRKLLGGAALKVPDEVIQASQTPSLMQRCVLGLVGGFVVWQLVLPLRHFAYPGDAKWTEEGQNFSWRMMLHHKDLFVRFYARDGVTGRVAEIPIGQMLTQRQLLDISRSPEQIAAVSHHFAEIASERIGLKDVEIYAVAIISLNGRKPQLLFDPSLNLLTVDRSWRHQSWVNPLEEPLREERWNVPSKAWPEVLGIQLPQATPPRQR
;
A
#
# COMPACT_ATOMS: atom_id res chain seq x y z
N MET A 1 -20.96 8.90 -1.46
CA MET A 1 -20.66 9.52 -0.15
C MET A 1 -20.52 8.47 0.96
N LEU A 2 -21.55 7.68 1.27
CA LEU A 2 -21.47 6.65 2.32
C LEU A 2 -20.24 5.74 2.16
N VAL A 3 -20.06 5.13 0.99
CA VAL A 3 -18.90 4.29 0.68
C VAL A 3 -17.56 5.01 0.91
N PHE A 4 -17.45 6.28 0.49
CA PHE A 4 -16.22 7.06 0.70
C PHE A 4 -15.95 7.26 2.19
N LEU A 5 -16.96 7.67 2.97
CA LEU A 5 -16.80 7.96 4.39
C LEU A 5 -16.48 6.69 5.18
N THR A 6 -17.22 5.60 4.98
CA THR A 6 -17.01 4.35 5.72
C THR A 6 -15.68 3.72 5.36
N PHE A 7 -15.37 3.60 4.08
CA PHE A 7 -14.14 2.96 3.62
C PHE A 7 -12.90 3.77 4.02
N THR A 8 -12.95 5.10 3.89
CA THR A 8 -11.84 5.97 4.30
C THR A 8 -11.69 6.01 5.81
N TYR A 9 -12.79 6.00 6.58
CA TYR A 9 -12.71 5.88 8.03
C TYR A 9 -12.02 4.58 8.44
N THR A 10 -12.43 3.42 7.90
CA THR A 10 -11.79 2.14 8.22
C THR A 10 -10.31 2.13 7.84
N LEU A 11 -9.94 2.66 6.68
CA LEU A 11 -8.56 2.79 6.24
C LEU A 11 -7.70 3.64 7.19
N LEU A 12 -8.26 4.73 7.73
CA LEU A 12 -7.54 5.65 8.61
C LEU A 12 -7.55 5.22 10.08
N ALA A 13 -8.57 4.47 10.51
CA ALA A 13 -8.72 4.02 11.89
C ALA A 13 -7.87 2.79 12.22
N GLU A 14 -7.61 1.92 11.25
CA GLU A 14 -6.87 0.67 11.45
C GLU A 14 -5.63 0.64 10.55
N ALA A 15 -4.47 0.98 11.12
CA ALA A 15 -3.22 1.08 10.39
C ALA A 15 -2.78 -0.27 9.79
N ALA A 16 -3.07 -1.39 10.48
CA ALA A 16 -2.70 -2.73 10.00
C ALA A 16 -3.53 -3.20 8.79
N LEU A 17 -4.59 -2.47 8.44
CA LEU A 17 -5.33 -2.68 7.20
C LEU A 17 -4.72 -1.94 6.01
N TYR A 18 -3.75 -1.04 6.21
CA TYR A 18 -3.27 -0.20 5.12
C TYR A 18 -2.74 -1.02 3.93
N GLN A 19 -3.34 -0.76 2.77
CA GLN A 19 -2.89 -1.26 1.48
C GLN A 19 -3.15 -0.18 0.42
N ASN A 20 -2.26 -0.09 -0.58
CA ASN A 20 -2.40 0.89 -1.67
C ASN A 20 -3.74 0.77 -2.42
N HIS A 21 -4.30 -0.43 -2.54
CA HIS A 21 -5.57 -0.64 -3.24
C HIS A 21 -6.81 -0.21 -2.41
N TYR A 22 -6.72 -0.22 -1.07
CA TYR A 22 -7.75 0.36 -0.22
C TYR A 22 -7.72 1.90 -0.32
N TYR A 23 -6.52 2.49 -0.30
CA TYR A 23 -6.38 3.91 -0.59
C TYR A 23 -6.98 4.28 -1.96
N PHE A 24 -6.64 3.52 -3.00
CA PHE A 24 -7.21 3.69 -4.34
C PHE A 24 -8.75 3.65 -4.35
N THR A 25 -9.35 2.72 -3.60
CA THR A 25 -10.81 2.57 -3.47
C THR A 25 -11.44 3.82 -2.86
N SER A 26 -10.85 4.38 -1.80
CA SER A 26 -11.25 5.67 -1.23
C SER A 26 -11.19 6.82 -2.25
N LEU A 27 -10.13 6.88 -3.06
CA LEU A 27 -9.99 7.93 -4.09
C LEU A 27 -11.05 7.82 -5.19
N ILE A 28 -11.33 6.62 -5.68
CA ILE A 28 -12.42 6.39 -6.65
C ILE A 28 -13.76 6.78 -6.03
N ALA A 29 -14.04 6.34 -4.80
CA ALA A 29 -15.27 6.66 -4.10
C ALA A 29 -15.45 8.17 -3.88
N PHE A 30 -14.36 8.90 -3.61
CA PHE A 30 -14.34 10.35 -3.53
C PHE A 30 -14.67 11.00 -4.88
N LEU A 31 -13.99 10.60 -5.96
CA LEU A 31 -14.23 11.15 -7.31
C LEU A 31 -15.67 10.92 -7.78
N LEU A 32 -16.27 9.78 -7.44
CA LEU A 32 -17.67 9.48 -7.75
C LEU A 32 -18.69 10.39 -7.05
N ILE A 33 -18.30 11.10 -5.98
CA ILE A 33 -19.14 12.16 -5.38
C ILE A 33 -19.19 13.39 -6.29
N LEU A 34 -18.08 13.70 -6.95
CA LEU A 34 -17.91 14.91 -7.77
C LEU A 34 -18.36 14.70 -9.23
N ILE A 35 -18.25 13.47 -9.72
CA ILE A 35 -18.63 13.09 -11.07
C ILE A 35 -20.15 12.83 -11.13
N PRO A 36 -20.88 13.32 -12.15
CA PRO A 36 -22.31 13.06 -12.31
C PRO A 36 -22.62 11.63 -12.80
N ALA A 37 -22.03 10.61 -12.17
CA ALA A 37 -22.18 9.20 -12.52
C ALA A 37 -23.64 8.71 -12.35
N HIS A 38 -24.40 9.32 -11.43
CA HIS A 38 -25.81 9.03 -11.19
C HIS A 38 -26.74 9.41 -12.36
N ARG A 39 -26.26 10.05 -13.43
CA ARG A 39 -27.12 10.49 -14.54
C ARG A 39 -27.43 9.40 -15.56
N SER A 40 -26.73 8.26 -15.53
CA SER A 40 -26.93 7.16 -16.48
C SER A 40 -26.73 5.82 -15.76
N PHE A 41 -27.50 4.78 -16.14
CA PHE A 41 -27.42 3.43 -15.56
C PHE A 41 -27.44 3.41 -14.02
N SER A 42 -28.34 4.19 -13.42
CA SER A 42 -28.46 4.33 -11.97
C SER A 42 -29.93 4.27 -11.54
N VAL A 43 -30.16 3.98 -10.25
CA VAL A 43 -31.50 4.10 -9.64
C VAL A 43 -31.99 5.55 -9.69
N ASP A 44 -31.10 6.54 -9.51
CA ASP A 44 -31.45 7.96 -9.62
C ASP A 44 -31.99 8.33 -11.02
N ALA A 45 -31.39 7.81 -12.09
CA ALA A 45 -31.83 8.09 -13.45
C ALA A 45 -33.17 7.39 -13.77
N LEU A 46 -33.46 6.26 -13.11
CA LEU A 46 -34.75 5.56 -13.19
C LEU A 46 -35.86 6.33 -12.45
N LEU A 47 -35.59 6.78 -11.22
CA LEU A 47 -36.55 7.49 -10.36
C LEU A 47 -36.75 8.95 -10.77
N PHE A 48 -35.66 9.65 -11.12
CA PHE A 48 -35.63 11.08 -11.42
C PHE A 48 -35.26 11.32 -12.90
N ARG A 49 -36.14 10.90 -13.83
CA ARG A 49 -35.89 10.97 -15.27
C ARG A 49 -35.43 12.34 -15.79
N LYS A 50 -35.86 13.45 -15.18
CA LYS A 50 -35.42 14.82 -15.54
C LYS A 50 -33.92 15.08 -15.30
N LYS A 51 -33.28 14.32 -14.40
CA LYS A 51 -31.84 14.39 -14.11
C LYS A 51 -31.02 13.39 -14.94
N ALA A 52 -31.66 12.47 -15.65
CA ALA A 52 -30.97 11.52 -16.51
C ALA A 52 -30.28 12.23 -17.68
N SER A 53 -29.15 11.71 -18.12
CA SER A 53 -28.42 12.24 -19.28
C SER A 53 -27.60 11.12 -19.93
N PRO A 54 -27.57 11.06 -21.28
CA PRO A 54 -26.66 10.18 -21.98
C PRO A 54 -25.24 10.78 -22.09
N PHE A 55 -25.03 12.01 -21.64
CA PHE A 55 -23.74 12.71 -21.73
C PHE A 55 -23.20 13.11 -20.35
N ILE A 56 -21.87 13.08 -20.23
CA ILE A 56 -21.09 13.66 -19.12
C ILE A 56 -19.92 14.46 -19.69
N PRO A 57 -19.41 15.49 -18.98
CA PRO A 57 -18.20 16.18 -19.39
C PRO A 57 -16.99 15.23 -19.49
N ASN A 58 -16.15 15.42 -20.51
CA ASN A 58 -15.00 14.55 -20.75
C ASN A 58 -13.99 14.55 -19.59
N TRP A 59 -13.85 15.65 -18.85
CA TRP A 59 -12.94 15.71 -17.69
C TRP A 59 -13.24 14.63 -16.65
N CYS A 60 -14.52 14.23 -16.50
CA CYS A 60 -14.93 13.17 -15.58
C CYS A 60 -14.29 11.84 -15.93
N ARG A 61 -14.19 11.53 -17.23
CA ARG A 61 -13.52 10.33 -17.71
C ARG A 61 -12.01 10.46 -17.57
N TRP A 62 -11.44 11.62 -17.91
CA TRP A 62 -10.00 11.87 -17.81
C TRP A 62 -9.46 11.74 -16.39
N VAL A 63 -10.17 12.25 -15.38
CA VAL A 63 -9.74 12.10 -13.98
C VAL A 63 -9.80 10.64 -13.51
N LEU A 64 -10.77 9.85 -13.98
CA LEU A 64 -10.83 8.41 -13.71
C LEU A 64 -9.71 7.63 -14.42
N MET A 65 -9.40 7.98 -15.67
CA MET A 65 -8.23 7.41 -16.37
C MET A 65 -6.93 7.76 -15.64
N PHE A 66 -6.79 9.02 -15.20
CA PHE A 66 -5.65 9.51 -14.44
C PHE A 66 -5.43 8.70 -13.17
N ILE A 67 -6.46 8.54 -12.31
CA ILE A 67 -6.28 7.79 -11.07
C ILE A 67 -5.95 6.32 -11.34
N VAL A 68 -6.54 5.68 -12.36
CA VAL A 68 -6.20 4.31 -12.78
C VAL A 68 -4.76 4.21 -13.29
N ALA A 69 -4.22 5.28 -13.88
CA ALA A 69 -2.84 5.31 -14.35
C ALA A 69 -1.80 5.40 -13.21
N LEU A 70 -2.13 6.05 -12.09
CA LEU A 70 -1.16 6.34 -11.03
C LEU A 70 -0.46 5.10 -10.46
N PRO A 71 -1.16 4.00 -10.11
CA PRO A 71 -0.51 2.81 -9.58
C PRO A 71 0.48 2.19 -10.56
N TYR A 72 0.20 2.22 -11.86
CA TYR A 72 1.14 1.73 -12.89
C TYR A 72 2.33 2.67 -13.04
N PHE A 73 2.08 3.98 -13.17
CA PHE A 73 3.15 4.96 -13.38
C PHE A 73 4.14 4.99 -12.21
N TYR A 74 3.65 5.21 -10.99
CA TYR A 74 4.50 5.26 -9.81
C TYR A 74 5.03 3.88 -9.41
N GLY A 75 4.24 2.82 -9.62
CA GLY A 75 4.67 1.45 -9.41
C GLY A 75 5.84 1.06 -10.32
N GLY A 76 5.83 1.52 -11.57
CA GLY A 76 6.92 1.32 -12.54
C GLY A 76 8.15 2.15 -12.18
N ILE A 77 7.98 3.43 -11.85
CA ILE A 77 9.10 4.29 -11.41
C ILE A 77 9.78 3.71 -10.16
N ALA A 78 9.00 3.26 -9.18
CA ALA A 78 9.56 2.74 -7.94
C ALA A 78 10.28 1.39 -8.11
N LYS A 79 10.04 0.68 -9.20
CA LYS A 79 10.76 -0.54 -9.62
C LYS A 79 12.06 -0.25 -10.36
N ILE A 80 12.33 1.01 -10.73
CA ILE A 80 13.65 1.46 -11.18
C ILE A 80 14.51 1.68 -9.93
N ASP A 81 14.79 0.56 -9.25
CA ASP A 81 15.48 0.50 -7.97
C ASP A 81 16.47 -0.67 -7.99
N GLY A 82 17.60 -0.53 -7.30
CA GLY A 82 18.66 -1.53 -7.30
C GLY A 82 18.16 -2.93 -6.88
N ASP A 83 17.29 -3.02 -5.88
CA ASP A 83 16.80 -4.30 -5.37
C ASP A 83 15.89 -5.00 -6.39
N TRP A 84 15.04 -4.23 -7.08
CA TRP A 84 14.14 -4.75 -8.10
C TRP A 84 14.90 -5.18 -9.35
N LEU A 85 15.88 -4.39 -9.79
CA LEU A 85 16.72 -4.73 -10.94
C LEU A 85 17.56 -5.99 -10.71
N HIS A 86 17.89 -6.31 -9.46
CA HIS A 86 18.51 -7.59 -9.08
C HIS A 86 17.49 -8.69 -8.73
N ALA A 87 16.21 -8.46 -9.02
CA ALA A 87 15.09 -9.37 -8.78
C ALA A 87 14.95 -9.86 -7.32
N LEU A 88 15.51 -9.14 -6.33
CA LEU A 88 15.59 -9.64 -4.95
C LEU A 88 14.23 -9.98 -4.34
N PRO A 89 13.18 -9.13 -4.46
CA PRO A 89 11.87 -9.52 -3.93
C PRO A 89 11.32 -10.77 -4.60
N MET A 90 11.52 -10.92 -5.92
CA MET A 90 11.06 -12.10 -6.67
C MET A 90 11.83 -13.36 -6.29
N LEU A 91 13.15 -13.26 -6.10
CA LEU A 91 13.99 -14.36 -5.64
C LEU A 91 13.58 -14.86 -4.24
N ILE A 92 12.95 -14.01 -3.42
CA ILE A 92 12.41 -14.38 -2.12
C ILE A 92 11.01 -14.99 -2.23
N TRP A 93 10.13 -14.41 -3.05
CA TRP A 93 8.71 -14.76 -3.09
C TRP A 93 8.40 -15.97 -3.97
N ILE A 94 9.01 -16.07 -5.15
CA ILE A 94 8.67 -17.09 -6.15
C ILE A 94 8.99 -18.51 -5.68
N PRO A 95 10.12 -18.80 -4.99
CA PRO A 95 10.38 -20.14 -4.46
C PRO A 95 9.30 -20.64 -3.48
N GLN A 96 8.55 -19.74 -2.84
CA GLN A 96 7.45 -20.10 -1.93
C GLN A 96 6.18 -20.54 -2.68
N LYS A 97 6.18 -20.46 -4.01
CA LYS A 97 5.04 -20.74 -4.89
C LYS A 97 5.26 -21.97 -5.79
N THR A 98 6.37 -22.68 -5.63
CA THR A 98 6.72 -23.88 -6.43
C THR A 98 5.80 -25.07 -6.19
N ASN A 99 5.00 -25.05 -5.13
CA ASN A 99 3.99 -26.08 -4.84
C ASN A 99 2.67 -25.88 -5.61
N LEU A 100 2.55 -24.83 -6.45
CA LEU A 100 1.34 -24.60 -7.24
C LEU A 100 1.16 -25.68 -8.31
N PRO A 101 -0.08 -26.19 -8.51
CA PRO A 101 -0.34 -27.18 -9.55
C PRO A 101 -0.06 -26.57 -10.93
N VAL A 102 0.45 -27.40 -11.85
CA VAL A 102 0.78 -27.07 -13.25
C VAL A 102 1.97 -26.12 -13.42
N ILE A 103 1.98 -24.96 -12.78
CA ILE A 103 3.02 -23.93 -12.98
C ILE A 103 4.19 -24.03 -12.00
N GLY A 104 4.04 -24.76 -10.89
CA GLY A 104 5.07 -24.94 -9.86
C GLY A 104 6.45 -25.34 -10.38
N PRO A 105 6.57 -26.35 -11.29
CA PRO A 105 7.85 -26.73 -11.88
C PRO A 105 8.53 -25.60 -12.65
N VAL A 106 7.76 -24.80 -13.39
CA VAL A 106 8.32 -23.63 -14.11
C VAL A 106 8.78 -22.58 -13.11
N LEU A 107 8.00 -22.30 -12.07
CA LEU A 107 8.36 -21.33 -11.03
C LEU A 107 9.63 -21.72 -10.24
N ALA A 108 10.05 -22.99 -10.28
CA ALA A 108 11.28 -23.45 -9.65
C ALA A 108 12.55 -23.09 -10.44
N GLU A 109 12.41 -22.69 -11.71
CA GLU A 109 13.54 -22.34 -12.57
C GLU A 109 14.18 -21.00 -12.18
N SER A 110 15.50 -20.95 -12.16
CA SER A 110 16.28 -19.81 -11.66
C SER A 110 16.08 -18.52 -12.47
N TRP A 111 15.70 -18.62 -13.73
CA TRP A 111 15.46 -17.45 -14.61
C TRP A 111 14.09 -16.80 -14.37
N VAL A 112 13.12 -17.51 -13.79
CA VAL A 112 11.74 -17.02 -13.64
C VAL A 112 11.62 -15.79 -12.74
N PRO A 113 12.24 -15.74 -11.54
CA PRO A 113 12.22 -14.54 -10.71
C PRO A 113 12.72 -13.29 -11.44
N TRP A 114 13.79 -13.43 -12.24
CA TRP A 114 14.36 -12.36 -13.05
C TRP A 114 13.38 -11.90 -14.13
N THR A 115 12.81 -12.83 -14.89
CA THR A 115 11.81 -12.50 -15.91
C THR A 115 10.60 -11.79 -15.30
N LEU A 116 10.06 -12.28 -14.19
CA LEU A 116 8.91 -11.64 -13.53
C LEU A 116 9.23 -10.23 -13.05
N SER A 117 10.45 -10.00 -12.55
CA SER A 117 10.90 -8.66 -12.15
C SER A 117 10.90 -7.68 -13.33
N TYR A 118 11.57 -8.02 -14.43
CA TYR A 118 11.69 -7.13 -15.59
C TYR A 118 10.36 -6.99 -16.36
N VAL A 119 9.58 -8.06 -16.51
CA VAL A 119 8.24 -8.00 -17.11
C VAL A 119 7.33 -7.10 -16.30
N GLY A 120 7.35 -7.20 -14.96
CA GLY A 120 6.56 -6.33 -14.09
C GLY A 120 6.96 -4.85 -14.21
N LEU A 121 8.26 -4.56 -14.23
CA LEU A 121 8.77 -3.19 -14.45
C LEU A 121 8.34 -2.62 -15.80
N VAL A 122 8.60 -3.35 -16.89
CA VAL A 122 8.29 -2.90 -18.25
C VAL A 122 6.79 -2.71 -18.39
N PHE A 123 5.99 -3.68 -17.93
CA PHE A 123 4.53 -3.62 -17.99
C PHE A 123 4.00 -2.35 -17.32
N ASP A 124 4.40 -2.08 -16.07
CA ASP A 124 3.95 -0.91 -15.31
C ASP A 124 4.26 0.42 -16.03
N LEU A 125 5.43 0.53 -16.68
CA LEU A 125 5.84 1.73 -17.40
C LEU A 125 5.11 1.94 -18.73
N VAL A 126 4.78 0.86 -19.45
CA VAL A 126 4.29 0.96 -20.85
C VAL A 126 2.79 0.74 -21.00
N VAL A 127 2.12 0.06 -20.05
CA VAL A 127 0.71 -0.33 -20.23
C VAL A 127 -0.20 0.89 -20.42
N VAL A 128 0.00 1.97 -19.67
CA VAL A 128 -0.83 3.19 -19.76
C VAL A 128 -0.67 3.89 -21.11
N PRO A 129 0.54 4.21 -21.61
CA PRO A 129 0.73 4.72 -22.97
C PRO A 129 0.07 3.85 -24.05
N LEU A 130 0.19 2.52 -23.93
CA LEU A 130 -0.40 1.58 -24.89
C LEU A 130 -1.93 1.51 -24.80
N LEU A 131 -2.52 1.73 -23.63
CA LEU A 131 -3.98 1.84 -23.46
C LEU A 131 -4.52 3.15 -24.02
N LEU A 132 -3.76 4.25 -23.89
CA LEU A 132 -4.12 5.55 -24.47
C LEU A 132 -4.11 5.48 -26.00
N TRP A 133 -3.10 4.84 -26.60
CA TRP A 133 -3.02 4.71 -28.05
C TRP A 133 -4.05 3.73 -28.60
N ARG A 134 -4.97 4.27 -29.41
CA ARG A 134 -6.13 3.51 -29.95
C ARG A 134 -5.76 2.21 -30.67
N LYS A 135 -4.61 2.16 -31.36
CA LYS A 135 -4.19 1.00 -32.16
C LYS A 135 -3.73 -0.18 -31.29
N THR A 136 -3.12 0.10 -30.14
CA THR A 136 -2.53 -0.90 -29.24
C THR A 136 -3.45 -1.28 -28.08
N ARG A 137 -4.51 -0.49 -27.82
CA ARG A 137 -5.36 -0.60 -26.63
C ARG A 137 -5.87 -2.00 -26.32
N TRP A 138 -6.39 -2.73 -27.31
CA TRP A 138 -6.96 -4.05 -27.06
C TRP A 138 -5.87 -5.05 -26.66
N MET A 139 -4.68 -4.99 -27.28
CA MET A 139 -3.53 -5.80 -26.90
C MET A 139 -3.05 -5.44 -25.50
N ALA A 140 -2.96 -4.14 -25.19
CA ALA A 140 -2.58 -3.66 -23.86
C ALA A 140 -3.57 -4.11 -22.78
N TYR A 141 -4.87 -4.13 -23.09
CA TYR A 141 -5.88 -4.64 -22.17
C TYR A 141 -5.75 -6.15 -21.95
N LEU A 142 -5.52 -6.94 -22.99
CA LEU A 142 -5.27 -8.38 -22.83
C LEU A 142 -4.00 -8.65 -22.01
N ALA A 143 -2.93 -7.89 -22.25
CA ALA A 143 -1.72 -7.95 -21.44
C ALA A 143 -2.01 -7.57 -19.97
N ALA A 144 -2.85 -6.56 -19.72
CA ALA A 144 -3.26 -6.19 -18.37
C ALA A 144 -4.09 -7.28 -17.68
N VAL A 145 -5.00 -7.93 -18.39
CA VAL A 145 -5.75 -9.08 -17.87
C VAL A 145 -4.78 -10.21 -17.49
N PHE A 146 -3.87 -10.57 -18.39
CA PHE A 146 -2.88 -11.61 -18.12
C PHE A 146 -1.99 -11.27 -16.92
N PHE A 147 -1.49 -10.03 -16.85
CA PHE A 147 -0.65 -9.54 -15.76
C PHE A 147 -1.38 -9.62 -14.41
N HIS A 148 -2.62 -9.12 -14.34
CA HIS A 148 -3.41 -9.14 -13.11
C HIS A 148 -3.82 -10.55 -12.70
N VAL A 149 -4.20 -11.42 -13.64
CA VAL A 149 -4.48 -12.83 -13.33
C VAL A 149 -3.23 -13.56 -12.83
N THR A 150 -2.07 -13.31 -13.44
CA THR A 150 -0.80 -13.87 -12.96
C THR A 150 -0.51 -13.39 -11.54
N ASN A 151 -0.68 -12.10 -11.27
CA ASN A 151 -0.50 -11.55 -9.93
C ASN A 151 -1.49 -12.09 -8.91
N SER A 152 -2.76 -12.35 -9.28
CA SER A 152 -3.75 -12.90 -8.34
C SER A 152 -3.45 -14.36 -7.96
N VAL A 153 -2.80 -15.12 -8.86
CA VAL A 153 -2.35 -16.49 -8.59
C VAL A 153 -1.08 -16.50 -7.75
N LEU A 154 -0.10 -15.65 -8.08
CA LEU A 154 1.20 -15.65 -7.41
C LEU A 154 1.19 -14.90 -6.06
N PHE A 155 0.44 -13.81 -5.96
CA PHE A 155 0.50 -12.87 -4.85
C PHE A 155 -0.88 -12.65 -4.22
N SER A 156 -0.91 -12.54 -2.89
CA SER A 156 -2.14 -12.25 -2.14
C SER A 156 -2.40 -10.73 -2.08
N ILE A 157 -2.91 -10.16 -3.17
CA ILE A 157 -3.16 -8.70 -3.31
C ILE A 157 -4.67 -8.36 -3.26
N ASP A 158 -5.44 -9.16 -2.51
CA ASP A 158 -6.88 -9.00 -2.30
C ASP A 158 -7.68 -8.68 -3.59
N ILE A 159 -8.54 -7.66 -3.55
CA ILE A 159 -9.45 -7.28 -4.65
C ILE A 159 -8.73 -6.60 -5.82
N PHE A 160 -7.46 -6.22 -5.66
CA PHE A 160 -6.77 -5.33 -6.58
C PHE A 160 -6.72 -5.84 -8.03
N PRO A 161 -6.34 -7.11 -8.31
CA PRO A 161 -6.25 -7.58 -9.69
C PRO A 161 -7.59 -7.49 -10.45
N TRP A 162 -8.67 -7.94 -9.80
CA TRP A 162 -10.02 -7.93 -10.38
C TRP A 162 -10.56 -6.52 -10.56
N MET A 163 -10.33 -5.65 -9.58
CA MET A 163 -10.68 -4.24 -9.65
C MET A 163 -9.96 -3.55 -10.82
N MET A 164 -8.65 -3.78 -10.97
CA MET A 164 -7.86 -3.15 -12.03
C MET A 164 -8.25 -3.67 -13.42
N ILE A 165 -8.56 -4.96 -13.58
CA ILE A 165 -9.10 -5.49 -14.84
C ILE A 165 -10.38 -4.73 -15.23
N LEU A 166 -11.33 -4.63 -14.30
CA LEU A 166 -12.60 -3.96 -14.55
C LEU A 166 -12.39 -2.46 -14.84
N LEU A 167 -11.62 -1.76 -14.02
CA LEU A 167 -11.44 -0.31 -14.15
C LEU A 167 -10.63 0.08 -15.38
N THR A 168 -9.72 -0.76 -15.85
CA THR A 168 -8.95 -0.50 -17.08
C THR A 168 -9.86 -0.40 -18.31
N THR A 169 -11.09 -0.92 -18.26
CA THR A 169 -12.09 -0.73 -19.32
C THR A 169 -12.46 0.75 -19.57
N ILE A 170 -12.14 1.66 -18.64
CA ILE A 170 -12.35 3.12 -18.80
C ILE A 170 -11.58 3.71 -19.99
N TYR A 171 -10.52 3.02 -20.45
CA TYR A 171 -9.73 3.42 -21.62
C TYR A 171 -10.43 3.11 -22.96
N PHE A 172 -11.45 2.24 -22.99
CA PHE A 172 -12.21 1.91 -24.20
C PHE A 172 -13.19 3.01 -24.61
N PRO A 173 -13.71 3.03 -25.86
CA PRO A 173 -14.68 4.04 -26.31
C PRO A 173 -15.88 4.16 -25.36
N ALA A 174 -16.27 5.37 -24.96
CA ALA A 174 -17.26 5.59 -23.88
C ALA A 174 -18.66 5.00 -24.16
N ASP A 175 -18.95 4.66 -25.40
CA ASP A 175 -20.18 4.04 -25.87
C ASP A 175 -20.18 2.50 -25.78
N TRP A 176 -19.04 1.86 -25.47
CA TRP A 176 -18.93 0.40 -25.41
C TRP A 176 -19.94 -0.27 -24.45
N PRO A 177 -20.21 0.26 -23.24
CA PRO A 177 -21.17 -0.39 -22.34
C PRO A 177 -22.60 -0.36 -22.91
N ARG A 178 -22.95 0.72 -23.63
CA ARG A 178 -24.26 0.86 -24.26
C ARG A 178 -24.42 -0.10 -25.43
N LYS A 179 -23.37 -0.25 -26.24
CA LYS A 179 -23.33 -1.22 -27.35
C LYS A 179 -23.47 -2.65 -26.84
N LEU A 180 -22.78 -2.99 -25.75
CA LEU A 180 -22.85 -4.32 -25.14
C LEU A 180 -24.26 -4.65 -24.61
N LEU A 181 -24.92 -3.68 -23.98
CA LEU A 181 -26.28 -3.85 -23.43
C LEU A 181 -27.39 -3.67 -24.49
N GLY A 182 -27.08 -3.76 -25.78
CA GLY A 182 -28.07 -3.68 -26.87
C GLY A 182 -28.81 -2.35 -26.95
N GLY A 183 -28.20 -1.24 -26.51
CA GLY A 183 -28.83 0.08 -26.50
C GLY A 183 -29.91 0.25 -25.43
N ALA A 184 -30.11 -0.72 -24.52
CA ALA A 184 -31.08 -0.65 -23.42
C ALA A 184 -30.75 0.38 -22.32
N ALA A 185 -29.79 1.28 -22.58
CA ALA A 185 -29.72 2.52 -21.82
C ALA A 185 -31.09 3.20 -21.92
N LEU A 186 -31.60 3.69 -20.78
CA LEU A 186 -32.80 4.53 -20.70
C LEU A 186 -33.00 5.30 -22.01
N LYS A 187 -34.19 5.21 -22.63
CA LYS A 187 -34.61 6.10 -23.74
C LYS A 187 -34.64 7.54 -23.20
N VAL A 188 -33.46 8.12 -23.00
CA VAL A 188 -33.28 9.51 -22.60
C VAL A 188 -33.48 10.31 -23.89
N PRO A 189 -34.26 11.40 -23.86
CA PRO A 189 -34.38 12.26 -25.02
C PRO A 189 -33.00 12.61 -25.58
N ASP A 190 -32.82 12.46 -26.89
CA ASP A 190 -31.60 12.83 -27.63
C ASP A 190 -31.37 14.35 -27.68
N GLU A 191 -32.10 15.13 -26.86
CA GLU A 191 -31.82 16.53 -26.65
C GLU A 191 -30.45 16.65 -26.00
N VAL A 192 -29.46 16.94 -26.84
CA VAL A 192 -28.17 17.45 -26.42
C VAL A 192 -28.45 18.74 -25.66
N ILE A 193 -28.49 18.64 -24.33
CA ILE A 193 -28.50 19.83 -23.47
C ILE A 193 -27.23 20.59 -23.86
N GLN A 194 -27.39 21.69 -24.59
CA GLN A 194 -26.27 22.57 -24.91
C GLN A 194 -25.65 22.99 -23.59
N ALA A 195 -24.41 22.57 -23.37
CA ALA A 195 -23.69 22.98 -22.18
C ALA A 195 -23.65 24.51 -22.16
N SER A 196 -24.05 25.12 -21.05
CA SER A 196 -23.83 26.55 -20.82
C SER A 196 -22.39 26.88 -21.16
N GLN A 197 -22.16 27.85 -22.05
CA GLN A 197 -20.81 28.25 -22.45
C GLN A 197 -20.00 28.80 -21.27
N THR A 198 -20.68 29.29 -20.23
CA THR A 198 -20.04 29.75 -18.99
C THR A 198 -20.27 28.74 -17.87
N PRO A 199 -19.19 28.23 -17.24
CA PRO A 199 -19.34 27.34 -16.11
C PRO A 199 -19.87 28.10 -14.89
N SER A 200 -20.85 27.53 -14.22
CA SER A 200 -21.41 28.07 -12.97
C SER A 200 -20.35 28.13 -11.87
N LEU A 201 -20.56 28.94 -10.84
CA LEU A 201 -19.65 29.02 -9.69
C LEU A 201 -19.38 27.63 -9.09
N MET A 202 -20.43 26.82 -8.91
CA MET A 202 -20.30 25.45 -8.41
C MET A 202 -19.44 24.57 -9.33
N GLN A 203 -19.61 24.67 -10.66
CA GLN A 203 -18.76 23.94 -11.61
C GLN A 203 -17.30 24.38 -11.52
N ARG A 204 -17.03 25.68 -11.36
CA ARG A 204 -15.67 26.20 -11.15
C ARG A 204 -15.06 25.68 -9.85
N CYS A 205 -15.83 25.66 -8.76
CA CYS A 205 -15.37 25.09 -7.49
C CYS A 205 -15.06 23.59 -7.61
N VAL A 206 -15.92 22.81 -8.27
CA VAL A 206 -15.67 21.37 -8.52
C VAL A 206 -14.42 21.17 -9.37
N LEU A 207 -14.24 21.94 -10.45
CA LEU A 207 -13.03 21.85 -11.28
C LEU A 207 -11.78 22.26 -10.51
N GLY A 208 -11.86 23.30 -9.67
CA GLY A 208 -10.77 23.70 -8.79
C GLY A 208 -10.40 22.62 -7.78
N LEU A 209 -11.39 21.99 -7.15
CA LEU A 209 -11.20 20.87 -6.23
C LEU A 209 -10.57 19.66 -6.92
N VAL A 210 -11.05 19.29 -8.12
CA VAL A 210 -10.47 18.20 -8.92
C VAL A 210 -9.05 18.55 -9.38
N GLY A 211 -8.79 19.79 -9.76
CA GLY A 211 -7.45 20.27 -10.10
C GLY A 211 -6.49 20.14 -8.91
N GLY A 212 -6.90 20.61 -7.74
CA GLY A 212 -6.14 20.46 -6.49
C GLY A 212 -5.91 18.99 -6.14
N PHE A 213 -6.92 18.14 -6.32
CA PHE A 213 -6.80 16.69 -6.15
C PHE A 213 -5.75 16.08 -7.08
N VAL A 214 -5.76 16.42 -8.37
CA VAL A 214 -4.79 15.91 -9.35
C VAL A 214 -3.37 16.35 -8.97
N VAL A 215 -3.18 17.63 -8.62
CA VAL A 215 -1.88 18.14 -8.14
C VAL A 215 -1.43 17.40 -6.89
N TRP A 216 -2.32 17.20 -5.93
CA TRP A 216 -2.03 16.46 -4.70
C TRP A 216 -1.60 15.01 -5.00
N GLN A 217 -2.30 14.33 -5.90
CA GLN A 217 -1.97 12.95 -6.30
C GLN A 217 -0.68 12.84 -7.12
N LEU A 218 -0.22 13.93 -7.75
CA LEU A 218 1.09 14.00 -8.38
C LEU A 218 2.19 14.27 -7.35
N VAL A 219 1.98 15.17 -6.40
CA VAL A 219 3.04 15.59 -5.47
C VAL A 219 3.19 14.64 -4.28
N LEU A 220 2.09 14.18 -3.68
CA LEU A 220 2.12 13.39 -2.45
C LEU A 220 2.98 12.10 -2.57
N PRO A 221 2.93 11.34 -3.68
CA PRO A 221 3.78 10.16 -3.82
C PRO A 221 5.27 10.46 -3.84
N LEU A 222 5.67 11.63 -4.31
CA LEU A 222 7.07 12.05 -4.43
C LEU A 222 7.67 12.50 -3.10
N ARG A 223 6.86 12.67 -2.05
CA ARG A 223 7.34 13.19 -0.76
C ARG A 223 8.43 12.35 -0.10
N HIS A 224 8.54 11.06 -0.44
CA HIS A 224 9.58 10.19 0.09
C HIS A 224 10.99 10.69 -0.27
N PHE A 225 11.17 11.44 -1.36
CA PHE A 225 12.44 12.08 -1.72
C PHE A 225 12.86 13.22 -0.77
N ALA A 226 11.94 13.73 0.06
CA ALA A 226 12.24 14.77 1.05
C ALA A 226 12.80 14.19 2.36
N TYR A 227 12.77 12.86 2.53
CA TYR A 227 13.32 12.17 3.69
C TYR A 227 14.70 11.58 3.36
N PRO A 228 15.65 11.60 4.29
CA PRO A 228 16.93 10.94 4.11
C PRO A 228 16.79 9.42 4.24
N GLY A 229 17.63 8.68 3.52
CA GLY A 229 17.69 7.21 3.58
C GLY A 229 16.76 6.50 2.59
N ASP A 230 16.74 5.17 2.66
CA ASP A 230 15.89 4.33 1.81
C ASP A 230 14.49 4.23 2.42
N ALA A 231 13.47 4.71 1.70
CA ALA A 231 12.07 4.60 2.11
C ALA A 231 11.64 3.14 2.36
N LYS A 232 12.25 2.14 1.69
CA LYS A 232 11.98 0.71 1.94
C LYS A 232 12.48 0.26 3.31
N TRP A 233 13.37 1.01 3.94
CA TRP A 233 13.90 0.75 5.27
C TRP A 233 13.15 1.55 6.33
N THR A 234 13.13 2.88 6.19
CA THR A 234 12.55 3.81 7.18
C THR A 234 11.01 3.85 7.16
N GLU A 235 10.39 3.40 6.06
CA GLU A 235 8.97 3.57 5.72
C GLU A 235 8.48 5.01 5.56
N GLU A 236 9.39 5.98 5.60
CA GLU A 236 9.04 7.39 5.46
C GLU A 236 8.55 7.69 4.05
N GLY A 237 7.35 8.25 3.96
CA GLY A 237 6.75 8.54 2.67
C GLY A 237 6.20 7.33 1.91
N GLN A 238 6.26 6.09 2.45
CA GLN A 238 5.78 4.89 1.75
C GLN A 238 4.26 4.86 1.57
N ASN A 239 3.50 5.16 2.63
CA ASN A 239 2.05 5.20 2.53
C ASN A 239 1.60 6.25 1.49
N PHE A 240 0.53 5.98 0.76
CA PHE A 240 -0.05 6.90 -0.23
C PHE A 240 0.88 7.27 -1.39
N SER A 241 1.95 6.49 -1.63
CA SER A 241 2.95 6.78 -2.67
C SER A 241 2.94 5.82 -3.85
N TRP A 242 2.00 4.86 -3.87
CA TRP A 242 1.88 3.86 -4.93
C TRP A 242 3.13 2.98 -5.11
N ARG A 243 4.02 2.97 -4.11
CA ARG A 243 5.21 2.13 -4.01
C ARG A 243 4.81 0.73 -3.57
N MET A 244 4.29 -0.05 -4.51
CA MET A 244 3.72 -1.37 -4.25
C MET A 244 4.73 -2.49 -4.52
N MET A 245 4.77 -3.48 -3.62
CA MET A 245 5.51 -4.74 -3.81
C MET A 245 7.02 -4.52 -4.08
N LEU A 246 7.69 -3.62 -3.36
CA LEU A 246 9.11 -3.33 -3.60
C LEU A 246 10.07 -4.03 -2.65
N HIS A 247 9.57 -4.53 -1.52
CA HIS A 247 10.43 -5.04 -0.47
C HIS A 247 9.81 -6.21 0.29
N HIS A 248 10.70 -7.05 0.81
CA HIS A 248 10.45 -8.06 1.82
C HIS A 248 11.27 -7.73 3.06
N LYS A 249 10.64 -7.69 4.23
CA LYS A 249 11.31 -7.52 5.52
C LYS A 249 11.15 -8.79 6.34
N ASP A 250 12.28 -9.34 6.79
CA ASP A 250 12.31 -10.37 7.83
C ASP A 250 12.63 -9.69 9.17
N LEU A 251 11.95 -10.08 10.25
CA LEU A 251 12.01 -9.42 11.55
C LEU A 251 12.33 -10.42 12.68
N PHE A 252 13.19 -9.99 13.61
CA PHE A 252 13.19 -10.41 14.99
C PHE A 252 12.80 -9.22 15.86
N VAL A 253 11.79 -9.37 16.72
CA VAL A 253 11.38 -8.32 17.65
C VAL A 253 11.06 -8.90 19.03
N ARG A 254 11.51 -8.20 20.08
CA ARG A 254 11.08 -8.40 21.47
C ARG A 254 10.89 -7.07 22.14
N PHE A 255 9.82 -6.95 22.92
CA PHE A 255 9.49 -5.75 23.68
C PHE A 255 9.68 -5.99 25.17
N TYR A 256 10.08 -4.94 25.88
CA TYR A 256 10.32 -4.98 27.31
C TYR A 256 9.68 -3.76 27.96
N ALA A 257 9.05 -3.96 29.11
CA ALA A 257 8.58 -2.90 29.99
C ALA A 257 9.51 -2.79 31.18
N ARG A 258 9.88 -1.56 31.55
CA ARG A 258 10.62 -1.25 32.76
C ARG A 258 9.79 -0.36 33.65
N ASP A 259 9.65 -0.76 34.91
CA ASP A 259 9.04 0.06 35.95
C ASP A 259 10.01 1.18 36.35
N GLY A 260 9.61 2.44 36.16
CA GLY A 260 10.44 3.62 36.47
C GLY A 260 10.70 3.79 37.97
N VAL A 261 9.84 3.24 38.84
CA VAL A 261 10.00 3.29 40.29
C VAL A 261 10.90 2.16 40.79
N THR A 262 10.63 0.91 40.37
CA THR A 262 11.36 -0.26 40.90
C THR A 262 12.56 -0.68 40.07
N GLY A 263 12.68 -0.16 38.84
CA GLY A 263 13.72 -0.53 37.87
C GLY A 263 13.55 -1.93 37.29
N ARG A 264 12.49 -2.68 37.66
CA ARG A 264 12.29 -4.06 37.22
C ARG A 264 11.92 -4.09 35.73
N VAL A 265 12.51 -5.04 35.01
CA VAL A 265 12.30 -5.24 33.58
C VAL A 265 11.52 -6.53 33.35
N ALA A 266 10.50 -6.51 32.50
CA ALA A 266 9.76 -7.69 32.09
C ALA A 266 9.61 -7.73 30.56
N GLU A 267 9.75 -8.91 29.97
CA GLU A 267 9.44 -9.11 28.54
C GLU A 267 7.92 -9.08 28.32
N ILE A 268 7.47 -8.38 27.28
CA ILE A 268 6.06 -8.24 26.93
C ILE A 268 5.66 -9.39 26.00
N PRO A 269 4.64 -10.20 26.36
CA PRO A 269 4.20 -11.34 25.54
C PRO A 269 3.34 -10.88 24.35
N ILE A 270 3.96 -10.25 23.35
CA ILE A 270 3.27 -9.60 22.22
C ILE A 270 2.31 -10.53 21.46
N GLY A 271 2.62 -11.84 21.40
CA GLY A 271 1.77 -12.84 20.74
C GLY A 271 0.42 -13.09 21.42
N GLN A 272 0.27 -12.68 22.69
CA GLN A 272 -0.99 -12.76 23.44
C GLN A 272 -1.75 -11.43 23.44
N MET A 273 -1.08 -10.35 23.04
CA MET A 273 -1.63 -8.99 23.13
C MET A 273 -2.05 -8.42 21.77
N LEU A 274 -1.48 -8.94 20.69
CA LEU A 274 -1.71 -8.45 19.34
C LEU A 274 -2.32 -9.53 18.45
N THR A 275 -3.13 -9.11 17.50
CA THR A 275 -3.65 -10.00 16.46
C THR A 275 -2.53 -10.45 15.51
N GLN A 276 -2.72 -11.57 14.81
CA GLN A 276 -1.76 -12.05 13.82
C GLN A 276 -1.47 -11.01 12.73
N ARG A 277 -2.48 -10.23 12.31
CA ARG A 277 -2.31 -9.16 11.32
C ARG A 277 -1.42 -8.04 11.85
N GLN A 278 -1.64 -7.59 13.08
CA GLN A 278 -0.81 -6.56 13.72
C GLN A 278 0.65 -7.05 13.90
N LEU A 279 0.86 -8.31 14.28
CA LEU A 279 2.21 -8.89 14.39
C LEU A 279 2.96 -8.89 13.06
N LEU A 280 2.26 -9.19 11.95
CA LEU A 280 2.84 -9.10 10.62
C LEU A 280 3.11 -7.65 10.21
N ASP A 281 2.28 -6.70 10.63
CA ASP A 281 2.42 -5.28 10.26
C ASP A 281 3.55 -4.56 11.02
N ILE A 282 3.81 -4.92 12.28
CA ILE A 282 4.95 -4.39 13.06
C ILE A 282 6.29 -4.60 12.34
N SER A 283 6.44 -5.69 11.60
CA SER A 283 7.64 -5.99 10.81
C SER A 283 7.93 -4.98 9.70
N ARG A 284 6.91 -4.18 9.33
CA ARG A 284 6.98 -3.29 8.19
C ARG A 284 7.53 -1.92 8.55
N SER A 285 7.14 -1.36 9.71
CA SER A 285 7.34 0.06 9.99
C SER A 285 7.87 0.34 11.41
N PRO A 286 8.94 1.17 11.55
CA PRO A 286 9.36 1.71 12.83
C PRO A 286 8.24 2.46 13.57
N GLU A 287 7.39 3.19 12.83
CA GLU A 287 6.26 3.92 13.40
C GLU A 287 5.26 2.97 14.08
N GLN A 288 5.02 1.78 13.50
CA GLN A 288 4.13 0.78 14.09
C GLN A 288 4.73 0.16 15.37
N ILE A 289 6.05 -0.04 15.40
CA ILE A 289 6.76 -0.47 16.61
C ILE A 289 6.53 0.57 17.73
N ALA A 290 6.74 1.86 17.44
CA ALA A 290 6.50 2.93 18.41
C ALA A 290 5.02 3.05 18.82
N ALA A 291 4.09 2.94 17.86
CA ALA A 291 2.66 2.98 18.14
C ALA A 291 2.22 1.88 19.11
N VAL A 292 2.73 0.66 18.90
CA VAL A 292 2.44 -0.50 19.74
C VAL A 292 3.07 -0.35 21.13
N SER A 293 4.24 0.31 21.25
CA SER A 293 4.82 0.65 22.55
C SER A 293 3.90 1.53 23.40
N HIS A 294 3.26 2.55 22.81
CA HIS A 294 2.28 3.36 23.54
C HIS A 294 1.07 2.53 23.96
N HIS A 295 0.58 1.63 23.11
CA HIS A 295 -0.51 0.73 23.47
C HIS A 295 -0.15 -0.20 24.64
N PHE A 296 1.09 -0.69 24.70
CA PHE A 296 1.57 -1.47 25.84
C PHE A 296 1.66 -0.65 27.12
N ALA A 297 2.07 0.61 27.05
CA ALA A 297 2.08 1.52 28.20
C ALA A 297 0.65 1.81 28.72
N GLU A 298 -0.31 2.01 27.81
CA GLU A 298 -1.73 2.14 28.17
C GLU A 298 -2.24 0.89 28.91
N ILE A 299 -1.97 -0.30 28.38
CA ILE A 299 -2.35 -1.57 29.04
C ILE A 299 -1.69 -1.70 30.41
N ALA A 300 -0.40 -1.35 30.54
CA ALA A 300 0.33 -1.42 31.80
C ALA A 300 -0.29 -0.47 32.85
N SER A 301 -0.64 0.75 32.44
CA SER A 301 -1.30 1.73 33.29
C SER A 301 -2.71 1.28 33.70
N GLU A 302 -3.54 0.87 32.75
CA GLU A 302 -4.95 0.56 32.99
C GLU A 302 -5.18 -0.78 33.71
N ARG A 303 -4.41 -1.82 33.36
CA ARG A 303 -4.64 -3.18 33.87
C ARG A 303 -3.76 -3.54 35.05
N ILE A 304 -2.57 -2.96 35.15
CA ILE A 304 -1.56 -3.31 36.16
C ILE A 304 -1.35 -2.16 37.16
N GLY A 305 -1.72 -0.92 36.78
CA GLY A 305 -1.50 0.27 37.62
C GLY A 305 -0.08 0.83 37.54
N LEU A 306 0.72 0.37 36.56
CA LEU A 306 2.08 0.86 36.30
C LEU A 306 2.02 2.18 35.52
N LYS A 307 2.08 3.31 36.22
CA LYS A 307 1.99 4.65 35.61
C LYS A 307 3.33 5.20 35.11
N ASP A 308 4.42 4.85 35.79
CA ASP A 308 5.77 5.23 35.41
C ASP A 308 6.43 4.02 34.74
N VAL A 309 6.27 3.92 33.43
CA VAL A 309 6.73 2.79 32.63
C VAL A 309 7.55 3.29 31.44
N GLU A 310 8.69 2.64 31.20
CA GLU A 310 9.49 2.81 30.00
C GLU A 310 9.32 1.57 29.11
N ILE A 311 9.19 1.77 27.80
CA ILE A 311 9.05 0.66 26.85
C ILE A 311 10.25 0.64 25.92
N TYR A 312 10.91 -0.51 25.86
CA TYR A 312 12.07 -0.76 25.00
C TYR A 312 11.76 -1.88 24.02
N ALA A 313 12.49 -1.93 22.92
CA ALA A 313 12.44 -3.07 22.02
C ALA A 313 13.80 -3.39 21.41
N VAL A 314 14.06 -4.67 21.20
CA VAL A 314 15.13 -5.14 20.32
C VAL A 314 14.48 -5.49 18.99
N ALA A 315 14.68 -4.64 17.97
CA ALA A 315 14.17 -4.86 16.62
C ALA A 315 15.35 -5.05 15.65
N ILE A 316 15.49 -6.27 15.13
CA ILE A 316 16.52 -6.62 14.13
C ILE A 316 15.79 -6.92 12.83
N ILE A 317 16.15 -6.24 11.74
CA ILE A 317 15.47 -6.34 10.45
C ILE A 317 16.46 -6.67 9.34
N SER A 318 16.06 -7.57 8.45
CA SER A 318 16.70 -7.78 7.15
C SER A 318 15.79 -7.26 6.03
N LEU A 319 16.33 -6.43 5.15
CA LEU A 319 15.62 -5.89 3.98
C LEU A 319 16.09 -6.59 2.70
N ASN A 320 15.17 -7.22 1.99
CA ASN A 320 15.42 -7.90 0.70
C ASN A 320 16.60 -8.89 0.76
N GLY A 321 16.78 -9.58 1.89
CA GLY A 321 17.80 -10.60 2.06
C GLY A 321 19.20 -10.08 2.44
N ARG A 322 19.33 -8.79 2.75
CA ARG A 322 20.55 -8.22 3.36
C ARG A 322 20.88 -8.87 4.70
N LYS A 323 22.11 -8.68 5.19
CA LYS A 323 22.43 -9.04 6.57
C LYS A 323 21.49 -8.27 7.51
N PRO A 324 20.93 -8.89 8.56
CA PRO A 324 20.07 -8.18 9.49
C PRO A 324 20.88 -7.22 10.35
N GLN A 325 20.29 -6.08 10.67
CA GLN A 325 20.85 -5.08 11.57
C GLN A 325 19.79 -4.52 12.50
N LEU A 326 20.22 -3.83 13.56
CA LEU A 326 19.31 -3.15 14.49
C LEU A 326 18.61 -1.99 13.78
N LEU A 327 17.29 -1.93 13.91
CA LEU A 327 16.50 -0.84 13.35
C LEU A 327 16.69 0.48 14.11
N PHE A 328 16.96 0.40 15.42
CA PHE A 328 17.21 1.52 16.32
C PHE A 328 17.94 1.01 17.57
N ASP A 329 18.41 1.93 18.41
CA ASP A 329 19.09 1.62 19.68
C ASP A 329 18.16 0.86 20.66
N PRO A 330 18.52 -0.37 21.11
CA PRO A 330 17.73 -1.12 22.09
C PRO A 330 17.52 -0.44 23.44
N SER A 331 18.34 0.56 23.77
CA SER A 331 18.23 1.36 24.99
C SER A 331 17.31 2.58 24.87
N LEU A 332 16.76 2.83 23.67
CA LEU A 332 15.83 3.92 23.43
C LEU A 332 14.47 3.61 24.06
N ASN A 333 14.00 4.48 24.95
CA ASN A 333 12.63 4.43 25.43
C ASN A 333 11.69 4.89 24.31
N LEU A 334 10.94 3.96 23.73
CA LEU A 334 10.05 4.20 22.60
C LEU A 334 8.85 5.09 22.94
N LEU A 335 8.62 5.43 24.21
CA LEU A 335 7.59 6.40 24.59
C LEU A 335 8.04 7.86 24.43
N THR A 336 9.34 8.10 24.21
CA THR A 336 9.89 9.47 24.06
C THR A 336 10.03 9.90 22.59
N VAL A 337 9.83 8.98 21.64
CA VAL A 337 9.97 9.27 20.21
C VAL A 337 8.73 10.00 19.68
N ASP A 338 8.95 10.96 18.78
CA ASP A 338 7.86 11.70 18.14
C ASP A 338 7.27 10.91 16.97
N ARG A 339 5.96 10.62 17.03
CA ARG A 339 5.21 9.91 15.97
C ARG A 339 4.61 10.90 14.95
N SER A 340 5.43 11.81 14.44
CA SER A 340 5.02 12.79 13.42
C SER A 340 5.41 12.38 12.00
N TRP A 341 4.97 13.15 11.01
CA TRP A 341 5.37 12.95 9.60
C TRP A 341 6.75 13.55 9.29
N ARG A 342 7.51 13.95 10.32
CA ARG A 342 8.89 14.44 10.15
C ARG A 342 9.86 13.27 10.06
N HIS A 343 11.09 13.58 9.69
CA HIS A 343 12.15 12.57 9.64
C HIS A 343 12.42 11.98 11.03
N GLN A 344 12.46 10.65 11.10
CA GLN A 344 12.59 9.81 12.27
C GLN A 344 14.07 9.51 12.54
N SER A 345 14.77 10.49 13.11
CA SER A 345 16.22 10.43 13.38
C SER A 345 16.67 9.31 14.34
N TRP A 346 15.74 8.66 15.04
CA TRP A 346 16.02 7.54 15.93
C TRP A 346 16.08 6.19 15.20
N VAL A 347 15.70 6.15 13.93
CA VAL A 347 15.84 4.96 13.08
C VAL A 347 17.25 4.95 12.49
N ASN A 348 17.98 3.86 12.72
CA ASN A 348 19.32 3.68 12.17
C ASN A 348 19.27 3.66 10.64
N PRO A 349 20.22 4.30 9.93
CA PRO A 349 20.29 4.22 8.48
C PRO A 349 20.56 2.77 8.02
N LEU A 350 20.10 2.43 6.81
CA LEU A 350 20.43 1.14 6.21
C LEU A 350 21.91 1.12 5.79
N GLU A 351 22.76 0.48 6.60
CA GLU A 351 24.20 0.37 6.30
C GLU A 351 24.55 -0.86 5.45
N GLU A 352 23.75 -1.92 5.55
CA GLU A 352 24.03 -3.19 4.88
C GLU A 352 23.84 -3.08 3.35
N PRO A 353 24.90 -3.33 2.55
CA PRO A 353 24.82 -3.22 1.10
C PRO A 353 23.97 -4.35 0.51
N LEU A 354 23.63 -4.18 -0.77
CA LEU A 354 23.06 -5.27 -1.56
C LEU A 354 23.99 -6.50 -1.53
N ARG A 355 23.42 -7.69 -1.39
CA ARG A 355 24.19 -8.95 -1.37
C ARG A 355 23.86 -9.79 -2.60
N GLU A 356 24.87 -10.46 -3.14
CA GLU A 356 24.66 -11.50 -4.16
C GLU A 356 23.92 -12.70 -3.56
N GLU A 357 24.37 -13.15 -2.39
CA GLU A 357 23.71 -14.21 -1.63
C GLU A 357 22.89 -13.66 -0.46
N ARG A 358 21.63 -14.11 -0.42
CA ARG A 358 20.70 -13.78 0.67
C ARG A 358 21.21 -14.31 2.00
N TRP A 359 21.02 -13.50 3.04
CA TRP A 359 21.17 -13.94 4.42
C TRP A 359 20.22 -15.10 4.73
N ASN A 360 20.79 -16.24 5.11
CA ASN A 360 20.08 -17.52 5.27
C ASN A 360 19.94 -17.97 6.74
N VAL A 361 20.46 -17.19 7.71
CA VAL A 361 20.28 -17.51 9.13
C VAL A 361 18.84 -17.18 9.55
N PRO A 362 18.11 -18.10 10.20
CA PRO A 362 16.75 -17.84 10.68
C PRO A 362 16.68 -16.70 11.70
N SER A 363 15.61 -15.91 11.68
CA SER A 363 15.49 -14.70 12.52
C SER A 363 15.60 -14.93 14.02
N LYS A 364 15.19 -16.11 14.49
CA LYS A 364 15.30 -16.50 15.91
C LYS A 364 16.74 -16.59 16.41
N ALA A 365 17.71 -16.86 15.52
CA ALA A 365 19.13 -16.99 15.88
C ALA A 365 19.92 -15.67 15.70
N TRP A 366 19.30 -14.62 15.16
CA TRP A 366 19.98 -13.36 14.89
C TRP A 366 20.61 -12.69 16.12
N PRO A 367 19.97 -12.64 17.30
CA PRO A 367 20.60 -12.02 18.46
C PRO A 367 21.95 -12.66 18.81
N GLU A 368 22.00 -13.99 18.81
CA GLU A 368 23.22 -14.75 19.12
C GLU A 368 24.28 -14.57 18.03
N VAL A 369 23.92 -14.76 16.76
CA VAL A 369 24.85 -14.71 15.63
C VAL A 369 25.41 -13.30 15.41
N LEU A 370 24.63 -12.26 15.71
CA LEU A 370 25.05 -10.87 15.58
C LEU A 370 25.69 -10.31 16.87
N GLY A 371 25.76 -11.10 17.95
CA GLY A 371 26.29 -10.64 19.23
C GLY A 371 25.44 -9.56 19.92
N ILE A 372 24.15 -9.50 19.60
CA ILE A 372 23.20 -8.54 20.17
C ILE A 372 22.66 -9.11 21.49
N GLN A 373 23.00 -8.45 22.59
CA GLN A 373 22.53 -8.84 23.91
C GLN A 373 21.06 -8.47 24.10
N LEU A 374 20.25 -9.44 24.51
CA LEU A 374 18.85 -9.20 24.89
C LEU A 374 18.78 -8.72 26.35
N PRO A 375 17.93 -7.74 26.67
CA PRO A 375 17.67 -7.35 28.06
C PRO A 375 17.29 -8.55 28.92
N GLN A 376 17.89 -8.67 30.11
CA GLN A 376 17.53 -9.71 31.06
C GLN A 376 16.24 -9.32 31.81
N ALA A 377 15.17 -10.08 31.59
CA ALA A 377 13.95 -9.92 32.37
C ALA A 377 14.20 -10.28 33.84
N THR A 378 13.72 -9.44 34.76
CA THR A 378 13.73 -9.73 36.19
C THR A 378 12.82 -10.92 36.45
N PRO A 379 13.28 -12.00 37.11
CA PRO A 379 12.46 -13.17 37.36
C PRO A 379 11.19 -12.79 38.15
N PRO A 380 10.05 -13.45 37.86
CA PRO A 380 8.82 -13.22 38.61
C PRO A 380 9.06 -13.53 40.09
N ARG A 381 8.45 -12.76 40.99
CA ARG A 381 8.46 -13.13 42.42
C ARG A 381 7.83 -14.52 42.53
N GLN A 382 8.57 -15.50 43.04
CA GLN A 382 7.96 -16.71 43.58
C GLN A 382 6.97 -16.23 44.66
N ARG A 383 5.67 -16.42 44.40
CA ARG A 383 4.61 -16.16 45.37
C ARG A 383 4.43 -17.36 46.27
#